data_AF-A0A0K8NWM7-F1
#
_entry.id   AF-A0A0K8NWM7-F1
#
_cell.length_a   1.000
_cell.length_b   1.000
_cell.length_c   1.000
_cell.angle_alpha   90.00
_cell.angle_beta   90.00
_cell.angle_gamma   90.00
#
_symmetry.space_group_name_H-M   'P 1'
#
loop_
_entity.id
_entity.type
_entity.pdbx_description
1 polymer ?
#
loop_
_entity_poly.entity_id
_entity_poly.type
_entity_poly.pdbx_seq_one_letter_code
_entity_poly.pdbx_strand_id
1 'polypeptide(L)'
;MAQAQAQEPVTISIRAKAGQRDLIDQAADRLGRSRSDFMLEAACRKAEDVLLDQTYFALDANRMAAFQALLDQPPAPTDRLRRTLEARAPWAPSDTAAAPGRTAGPRGK
;
A
#
# COMPACT_ATOMS: atom_id res chain seq x y z
N MET A 1 -13.09 19.42 -5.70
CA MET A 1 -13.43 18.52 -6.81
C MET A 1 -12.13 17.87 -7.29
N ALA A 2 -11.58 16.94 -6.50
CA ALA A 2 -10.37 16.22 -6.87
C ALA A 2 -10.75 15.21 -7.96
N GLN A 3 -10.06 15.32 -9.08
CA GLN A 3 -10.37 14.65 -10.32
C GLN A 3 -10.25 13.14 -10.08
N ALA A 4 -11.38 12.43 -10.14
CA ALA A 4 -11.38 11.02 -10.50
C ALA A 4 -10.75 10.96 -11.89
N GLN A 5 -9.44 10.74 -11.94
CA GLN A 5 -8.75 10.45 -13.18
C GLN A 5 -9.47 9.24 -13.77
N ALA A 6 -10.18 9.46 -14.87
CA ALA A 6 -10.87 8.40 -15.58
C ALA A 6 -9.85 7.28 -15.79
N GLN A 7 -10.23 6.06 -15.39
CA GLN A 7 -9.41 4.87 -15.53
C GLN A 7 -9.24 4.59 -17.03
N GLU A 8 -8.33 5.29 -17.70
CA GLU A 8 -8.05 5.03 -19.11
C GLU A 8 -7.48 3.62 -19.23
N PRO A 9 -8.03 2.78 -20.12
CA PRO A 9 -7.57 1.42 -20.29
C PRO A 9 -6.12 1.43 -20.80
N VAL A 10 -5.20 0.93 -19.98
CA VAL A 10 -3.78 0.79 -20.34
C VAL A 10 -3.55 -0.58 -20.98
N THR A 11 -2.90 -0.60 -22.15
CA THR A 11 -2.57 -1.85 -22.83
C THR A 11 -1.29 -2.45 -22.26
N ILE A 12 -1.35 -3.71 -21.82
CA ILE A 12 -0.19 -4.48 -21.35
C ILE A 12 0.17 -5.51 -22.43
N SER A 13 1.40 -5.43 -22.96
CA SER A 13 1.90 -6.39 -23.95
C SER A 13 2.84 -7.40 -23.32
N ILE A 14 2.58 -8.70 -23.53
CA ILE A 14 3.36 -9.80 -22.96
C ILE A 14 3.69 -10.80 -24.07
N ARG A 15 4.93 -11.30 -24.08
CA ARG A 15 5.37 -12.38 -24.97
C ARG A 15 5.30 -13.71 -24.23
N ALA A 16 4.74 -14.73 -24.87
CA ALA A 16 4.64 -16.08 -24.33
C ALA A 16 5.10 -17.10 -25.38
N LYS A 17 5.67 -18.22 -24.93
CA LYS A 17 5.94 -19.38 -25.78
C LYS A 17 4.62 -20.09 -26.11
N ALA A 18 4.58 -20.85 -27.21
CA ALA A 18 3.38 -21.58 -27.64
C ALA A 18 2.79 -22.46 -26.51
N GLY A 19 3.62 -23.29 -25.87
CA GLY A 19 3.14 -24.14 -24.77
C GLY A 19 2.63 -23.38 -23.54
N GLN A 20 3.12 -22.16 -23.27
CA GLN A 20 2.57 -21.32 -22.20
C GLN A 20 1.20 -20.77 -22.58
N ARG A 21 1.03 -20.35 -23.84
CA ARG A 21 -0.26 -19.89 -24.35
C ARG A 21 -1.29 -21.01 -24.28
N ASP A 22 -0.95 -22.20 -24.77
CA ASP A 22 -1.88 -23.33 -24.84
C ASP A 22 -2.29 -23.82 -23.44
N LEU A 23 -1.39 -23.73 -22.45
CA LEU A 23 -1.72 -24.01 -21.05
C LEU A 23 -2.70 -22.98 -20.47
N ILE A 24 -2.48 -21.70 -20.76
CA ILE A 24 -3.33 -20.60 -20.30
C ILE A 24 -4.72 -20.68 -20.95
N ASP A 25 -4.78 -20.94 -22.25
CA ASP A 25 -6.05 -21.08 -22.99
C ASP A 25 -6.88 -22.23 -22.39
N GLN A 26 -6.27 -23.40 -22.13
CA GLN A 26 -6.96 -24.52 -21.48
C GLN A 26 -7.50 -24.17 -20.09
N ALA A 27 -6.77 -23.38 -19.30
CA ALA A 27 -7.22 -22.95 -17.98
C ALA A 27 -8.37 -21.93 -18.06
N ALA A 28 -8.28 -20.99 -19.00
CA ALA A 28 -9.31 -19.98 -19.25
C ALA A 28 -10.61 -20.63 -19.76
N ASP A 29 -10.50 -21.58 -20.69
CA ASP A 29 -11.62 -22.34 -21.26
C ASP A 29 -12.39 -23.11 -20.18
N ARG A 30 -11.68 -23.76 -19.26
CA ARG A 30 -12.30 -24.48 -18.13
C ARG A 30 -13.10 -23.57 -17.19
N LEU A 31 -12.72 -22.30 -17.11
CA LEU A 31 -13.40 -21.29 -16.29
C LEU A 31 -14.43 -20.48 -17.09
N GLY A 32 -14.53 -20.71 -18.41
CA GLY A 32 -15.43 -19.96 -19.30
C GLY A 32 -15.07 -18.47 -19.41
N ARG A 33 -13.79 -18.11 -19.25
CA ARG A 33 -13.31 -16.72 -19.26
C ARG A 33 -12.41 -16.47 -20.47
N SER A 34 -12.28 -15.21 -20.87
CA SER A 34 -11.31 -14.86 -21.91
C SER A 34 -9.88 -15.03 -21.39
N ARG A 35 -8.94 -15.40 -22.27
CA ARG A 35 -7.51 -15.52 -21.91
C ARG A 35 -6.98 -14.23 -21.27
N SER A 36 -7.36 -13.06 -21.80
CA SER A 36 -6.88 -11.77 -21.29
C SER A 36 -7.38 -11.50 -19.87
N ASP A 37 -8.66 -11.78 -19.60
CA ASP A 37 -9.24 -11.59 -18.26
C ASP A 37 -8.60 -12.54 -17.25
N PHE A 38 -8.45 -13.82 -17.64
CA PHE A 38 -7.79 -14.82 -16.81
C PHE A 38 -6.35 -14.42 -16.47
N MET A 39 -5.57 -13.95 -17.46
CA MET A 39 -4.19 -13.51 -17.22
C MET A 39 -4.14 -12.26 -16.34
N LEU A 40 -5.02 -11.29 -16.54
CA LEU A 40 -5.04 -10.05 -15.76
C LEU A 40 -5.39 -10.35 -14.29
N GLU A 41 -6.43 -11.14 -14.05
CA GLU A 41 -6.85 -11.52 -12.71
C GLU A 41 -5.79 -12.34 -11.98
N ALA A 42 -5.18 -13.32 -12.65
CA ALA A 42 -4.10 -14.12 -12.07
C ALA A 42 -2.87 -13.27 -11.72
N ALA A 43 -2.52 -12.31 -12.59
CA ALA A 43 -1.41 -11.38 -12.34
C ALA A 43 -1.71 -10.43 -11.17
N CYS A 44 -2.93 -9.87 -11.10
CA CYS A 44 -3.36 -9.03 -10.00
C CYS A 44 -3.32 -9.78 -8.67
N ARG A 45 -3.90 -10.98 -8.62
CA ARG A 45 -3.89 -11.81 -7.41
C ARG A 45 -2.46 -12.14 -6.97
N LYS A 46 -1.57 -12.48 -7.90
CA LYS A 46 -0.18 -12.76 -7.54
C LYS A 46 0.55 -11.51 -7.06
N ALA A 47 0.26 -10.34 -7.63
CA ALA A 47 0.80 -9.07 -7.16
C ALA A 47 0.31 -8.75 -5.74
N GLU A 48 -0.98 -8.95 -5.45
CA GLU A 48 -1.55 -8.82 -4.11
C GLU A 48 -0.86 -9.75 -3.11
N ASP A 49 -0.71 -11.03 -3.44
CA ASP A 49 -0.02 -12.00 -2.58
C ASP A 49 1.41 -11.55 -2.25
N VAL A 50 2.16 -11.04 -3.24
CA VAL A 50 3.55 -10.57 -3.05
C VAL A 50 3.61 -9.28 -2.22
N LEU A 51 2.63 -8.39 -2.37
CA LEU A 51 2.56 -7.17 -1.56
C LEU A 51 2.14 -7.47 -0.13
N LEU A 52 1.22 -8.41 0.07
CA LEU A 52 0.76 -8.84 1.40
C LEU A 52 1.83 -9.65 2.15
N ASP A 53 2.69 -10.38 1.44
CA ASP A 53 3.88 -11.02 2.01
C ASP A 53 4.80 -9.99 2.73
N GLN A 54 4.78 -8.71 2.33
CA GLN A 54 5.53 -7.64 3.00
C GLN A 54 4.91 -7.19 4.34
N THR A 55 3.67 -7.59 4.64
CA THR A 55 2.95 -7.22 5.89
C THR A 55 2.92 -8.35 6.93
N TYR A 56 3.49 -9.52 6.60
CA TYR A 56 3.54 -10.66 7.49
C TYR A 56 4.80 -10.65 8.37
N PHE A 57 4.63 -10.39 9.68
CA PHE A 57 5.69 -10.53 10.66
C PHE A 57 5.59 -11.90 11.34
N ALA A 58 6.41 -12.86 10.89
CA ALA A 58 6.53 -14.14 11.58
C ALA A 58 7.20 -13.95 12.96
N LEU A 59 6.44 -14.14 14.04
CA LEU A 59 6.93 -14.09 15.42
C LEU A 59 6.82 -15.49 16.03
N ASP A 60 7.90 -15.95 16.68
CA ASP A 60 7.81 -17.11 17.57
C ASP A 60 6.95 -16.79 18.81
N ALA A 61 6.49 -17.81 19.53
CA ALA A 61 5.58 -17.65 20.65
C ALA A 61 6.10 -16.69 21.75
N ASN A 62 7.42 -16.67 21.99
CA ASN A 62 8.02 -15.79 22.99
C ASN A 62 8.03 -14.33 22.50
N ARG A 63 8.34 -14.10 21.23
CA ARG A 63 8.29 -12.75 20.62
C ARG A 63 6.87 -12.22 20.52
N MET A 64 5.90 -13.10 20.22
CA MET A 64 4.48 -12.73 20.23
C MET A 64 4.01 -12.34 21.64
N ALA A 65 4.39 -13.08 22.68
CA ALA A 65 4.07 -12.73 24.06
C ALA A 65 4.72 -11.41 24.50
N ALA A 66 5.97 -11.16 24.13
CA ALA A 66 6.65 -9.89 24.40
C ALA A 66 5.99 -8.71 23.67
N PHE A 67 5.59 -8.92 22.40
CA PHE A 67 4.85 -7.92 21.64
C PHE A 67 3.49 -7.60 22.28
N GLN A 68 2.75 -8.62 22.70
CA GLN A 68 1.49 -8.45 23.41
C GLN A 68 1.66 -7.67 24.72
N ALA A 69 2.69 -8.00 25.51
CA ALA A 69 2.98 -7.27 26.74
C ALA A 69 3.31 -5.79 26.51
N LEU A 70 3.96 -5.46 25.39
CA LEU A 70 4.23 -4.08 24.98
C LEU A 70 2.98 -3.33 24.49
N LEU A 71 2.00 -4.02 23.90
CA LEU A 71 0.72 -3.43 23.54
C LEU A 71 -0.15 -3.16 24.77
N ASP A 72 -0.15 -4.09 25.74
CA ASP A 72 -0.94 -3.98 26.96
C ASP A 72 -0.36 -2.97 27.97
N GLN A 73 0.93 -2.63 27.83
CA GLN A 73 1.59 -1.59 28.62
C GLN A 73 1.87 -0.36 27.76
N PRO A 74 0.91 0.58 27.64
CA PRO A 74 1.14 1.79 26.88
C PRO A 74 2.38 2.54 27.42
N PRO A 75 3.30 2.97 26.54
CA PRO A 75 4.50 3.66 26.98
C PRO A 75 4.15 4.96 27.69
N ALA A 76 4.93 5.30 28.72
CA ALA A 76 4.74 6.55 29.45
C ALA A 76 4.76 7.75 28.47
N PRO A 77 3.85 8.73 28.62
CA PRO A 77 3.71 9.83 27.68
C PRO A 77 4.92 10.77 27.79
N THR A 78 5.95 10.48 26.99
CA THR A 78 7.14 11.32 26.87
C THR A 78 6.87 12.53 25.99
N ASP A 79 7.58 13.63 26.23
CA ASP A 79 7.43 14.86 25.43
C ASP A 79 7.70 14.64 23.94
N ARG A 80 8.60 13.69 23.59
CA ARG A 80 8.86 13.31 22.20
C ARG A 80 7.68 12.55 21.59
N LEU A 81 7.11 11.59 22.32
CA LEU A 81 5.93 10.83 21.87
C LEU A 81 4.75 11.78 21.62
N ARG A 82 4.52 12.75 22.51
CA ARG A 82 3.46 13.76 22.37
C ARG A 82 3.65 14.60 21.09
N ARG A 83 4.86 15.11 20.88
CA ARG A 83 5.21 15.86 19.66
C ARG A 83 5.05 15.01 18.39
N THR A 84 5.34 13.71 18.45
CA THR A 84 5.16 12.79 17.30
C THR A 84 3.70 12.49 17.02
N LEU A 85 2.86 12.31 18.04
CA LEU A 85 1.42 12.11 17.87
C LEU A 85 0.70 13.38 17.37
N GLU A 86 1.18 14.56 17.76
CA GLU A 86 0.69 15.86 17.29
C GLU A 86 1.21 16.23 15.88
N ALA A 87 2.29 15.58 15.43
CA ALA A 87 2.84 15.81 14.10
C ALA A 87 1.92 15.23 13.02
N ARG A 88 1.74 15.98 11.93
CA ARG A 88 0.92 15.50 10.81
C ARG A 88 1.51 14.22 10.25
N ALA A 89 0.71 13.15 10.28
CA ALA A 89 1.11 11.88 9.72
C ALA A 89 1.48 12.04 8.23
N PRO A 90 2.63 11.52 7.77
CA PRO A 90 3.11 11.74 6.42
C PRO A 90 2.26 11.05 5.34
N TRP A 91 1.39 10.13 5.72
CA TRP A 91 0.40 9.48 4.85
C TRP A 91 -1.00 10.10 4.95
N ALA A 92 -1.20 11.14 5.76
CA ALA A 92 -2.48 11.85 5.78
C ALA A 92 -2.70 12.49 4.39
N PRO A 93 -3.91 12.37 3.81
CA PRO A 93 -4.21 13.00 2.53
C PRO A 93 -3.88 14.49 2.63
N SER A 94 -3.03 14.97 1.73
CA SER A 94 -2.64 16.37 1.67
C SER A 94 -3.84 17.18 1.20
N ASP A 95 -4.75 17.49 2.12
CA ASP A 95 -5.88 18.33 1.78
C ASP A 95 -5.35 19.71 1.40
N THR A 96 -5.82 20.15 0.24
CA THR A 96 -5.32 21.29 -0.50
C THR A 96 -5.86 22.58 0.13
N ALA A 97 -4.98 23.58 0.25
CA ALA A 97 -5.29 25.00 0.49
C ALA A 97 -5.89 25.43 1.85
N ALA A 98 -5.01 25.97 2.73
CA ALA A 98 -5.26 27.18 3.51
C ALA A 98 -3.92 27.77 4.02
N ALA A 99 -3.39 28.77 3.31
CA ALA A 99 -2.43 29.76 3.81
C ALA A 99 -3.16 30.76 4.76
N PRO A 100 -2.55 31.76 5.45
CA PRO A 100 -1.23 32.38 5.25
C PRO A 100 -0.49 32.82 6.55
N GLY A 101 0.67 33.47 6.40
CA GLY A 101 1.21 34.36 7.44
C GLY A 101 2.54 33.94 8.05
N ARG A 102 3.66 34.16 7.32
CA ARG A 102 4.96 34.37 7.96
C ARG A 102 5.14 35.86 8.19
N THR A 103 4.72 36.34 9.34
CA THR A 103 5.24 37.56 9.97
C THR A 103 6.08 37.16 11.18
N ALA A 104 7.33 37.64 11.25
CA ALA A 104 8.01 38.09 12.46
C ALA A 104 9.52 38.29 12.23
N GLY A 105 9.92 39.54 12.01
CA GLY A 105 10.84 40.25 12.92
C GLY A 105 12.36 39.99 12.87
N PRO A 106 13.16 40.93 13.41
CA PRO A 106 14.42 41.38 12.78
C PRO A 106 15.69 40.94 13.53
N ARG A 107 16.81 40.85 12.81
CA ARG A 107 18.20 40.87 13.34
C ARG A 107 19.03 41.60 12.27
N GLY A 108 19.61 42.77 12.48
CA GLY A 108 20.38 43.21 13.64
C GLY A 108 21.85 43.28 13.20
N LYS A 109 22.32 44.49 12.90
CA LYS A 109 23.70 44.95 13.07
C LYS A 109 23.61 46.43 13.41
#